data_AF-A0A6A7SLM0-F1
#
_entry.id   AF-A0A6A7SLM0-F1
#
_cell.length_a   1.000
_cell.length_b   1.000
_cell.length_c   1.000
_cell.angle_alpha   90.00
_cell.angle_beta   90.00
_cell.angle_gamma   90.00
#
_symmetry.space_group_name_H-M   'P 1'
#
loop_
_entity.id
_entity.type
_entity.pdbx_description
1 polymer ?
#
loop_
_entity_poly.entity_id
_entity_poly.type
_entity_poly.pdbx_seq_one_letter_code
_entity_poly.pdbx_strand_id
1 'polypeptide(L)'
;MISDDLSMAGAAVAGGLRERVRTALGAGSDMVIIGNEGRAVDAVLPDWHGGADAAAALRRARLHGRHAPALKDLHASRDWRRAREAAALLER
;
A
#
# COMPACT_ATOMS: atom_id res chain seq x y z
N MET A 1 0.38 -1.08 -10.30
CA MET A 1 0.29 -2.20 -9.34
C MET A 1 1.05 -1.83 -8.07
N ILE A 2 0.56 -2.22 -6.90
CA ILE A 2 1.34 -2.13 -5.64
C ILE A 2 1.96 -3.50 -5.41
N SER A 3 3.23 -3.58 -5.03
CA SER A 3 3.86 -4.87 -4.71
C SER A 3 3.27 -5.48 -3.44
N ASP A 4 3.46 -6.79 -3.28
CA ASP A 4 3.37 -7.42 -1.96
C ASP A 4 4.52 -6.94 -1.05
N ASP A 5 4.51 -7.33 0.23
CA ASP A 5 5.55 -6.98 1.19
C ASP A 5 6.90 -7.60 0.82
N LEU A 6 7.89 -6.74 0.53
CA LEU A 6 9.24 -7.15 0.16
C LEU A 6 10.12 -7.55 1.36
N SER A 7 9.63 -7.38 2.58
CA SER A 7 10.28 -7.88 3.80
C SER A 7 9.97 -9.35 4.08
N MET A 8 8.97 -9.94 3.43
CA MET A 8 8.66 -11.37 3.60
C MET A 8 9.79 -12.26 3.10
N ALA A 9 10.05 -13.36 3.83
CA ALA A 9 11.05 -14.36 3.46
C ALA A 9 10.78 -14.99 2.08
N GLY A 10 9.51 -15.07 1.65
CA GLY A 10 9.13 -15.51 0.30
C GLY A 10 9.62 -14.60 -0.83
N ALA A 11 9.85 -13.31 -0.55
CA ALA A 11 10.44 -12.37 -1.51
C ALA A 11 11.96 -12.55 -1.65
N ALA A 12 12.60 -13.33 -0.78
CA ALA A 12 14.06 -13.42 -0.67
C ALA A 12 14.80 -13.99 -1.89
N VAL A 13 14.05 -14.59 -2.84
CA VAL A 13 14.60 -15.16 -4.07
C VAL A 13 15.31 -14.12 -4.94
N ALA A 14 14.94 -12.84 -4.84
CA ALA A 14 15.51 -11.74 -5.64
C ALA A 14 16.69 -11.01 -4.96
N GLY A 15 17.43 -11.66 -4.05
CA GLY A 15 18.68 -11.14 -3.49
C GLY A 15 18.49 -10.24 -2.26
N GLY A 16 19.18 -9.10 -2.17
CA GLY A 16 19.04 -8.15 -1.05
C GLY A 16 17.78 -7.26 -1.16
N LEU A 17 17.40 -6.55 -0.09
CA LEU A 17 16.21 -5.67 -0.11
C LEU A 17 16.25 -4.61 -1.24
N ARG A 18 17.44 -4.03 -1.51
CA ARG A 18 17.62 -3.09 -2.63
C ARG A 18 17.32 -3.72 -3.99
N GLU A 19 17.73 -4.96 -4.20
CA GLU A 19 17.50 -5.70 -5.44
C GLU A 19 16.03 -6.09 -5.58
N ARG A 20 15.38 -6.50 -4.47
CA ARG A 20 13.94 -6.71 -4.42
C ARG A 20 13.16 -5.46 -4.85
N VAL A 21 13.51 -4.30 -4.30
CA VAL A 21 12.86 -3.01 -4.65
C VAL A 21 13.06 -2.67 -6.12
N ARG A 22 14.30 -2.76 -6.63
CA ARG A 22 14.60 -2.52 -8.05
C ARG A 22 13.85 -3.48 -8.97
N THR A 23 13.80 -4.76 -8.61
CA THR A 23 13.11 -5.79 -9.39
C THR A 23 11.60 -5.53 -9.44
N ALA A 24 10.97 -5.26 -8.29
CA ALA A 24 9.54 -5.00 -8.23
C ALA A 24 9.13 -3.77 -9.04
N LEU A 25 9.91 -2.68 -8.95
CA LEU A 25 9.65 -1.44 -9.69
C LEU A 25 9.98 -1.60 -11.18
N GLY A 26 11.07 -2.29 -11.52
CA GLY A 26 11.44 -2.62 -12.90
C GLY A 26 10.44 -3.54 -13.59
N ALA A 27 9.76 -4.41 -12.83
CA ALA A 27 8.64 -5.23 -13.32
C ALA A 27 7.33 -4.44 -13.51
N GLY A 28 7.32 -3.13 -13.24
CA GLY A 28 6.16 -2.25 -13.45
C GLY A 28 5.31 -1.98 -12.21
N SER A 29 5.80 -2.27 -11.01
CA SER A 29 5.13 -1.81 -9.79
C SER A 29 5.17 -0.29 -9.70
N ASP A 30 4.04 0.34 -9.37
CA ASP A 30 3.92 1.79 -9.17
C ASP A 30 4.40 2.22 -7.78
N MET A 31 4.41 1.28 -6.83
CA MET A 31 4.78 1.43 -5.43
C MET A 31 5.18 0.07 -4.87
N VAL A 32 6.13 0.07 -3.92
CA VAL A 32 6.54 -1.12 -3.17
C VAL A 32 6.17 -1.01 -1.69
N ILE A 33 5.94 -2.15 -1.04
CA ILE A 33 5.66 -2.24 0.39
C ILE A 33 6.84 -2.89 1.12
N ILE A 34 7.23 -2.30 2.26
CA ILE A 34 8.16 -2.87 3.24
C ILE A 34 7.42 -2.79 4.58
N GLY A 35 6.75 -3.87 4.97
CA GLY A 35 5.75 -3.86 6.04
C GLY A 35 6.30 -4.17 7.43
N ASN A 36 7.08 -5.24 7.56
CA ASN A 36 7.49 -5.75 8.87
C ASN A 36 8.73 -5.06 9.47
N GLU A 37 9.52 -4.35 8.65
CA GLU A 37 10.78 -3.74 9.06
C GLU A 37 10.91 -2.33 8.49
N GLY A 38 10.12 -1.39 9.00
CA GLY A 38 10.07 -0.02 8.45
C GLY A 38 11.43 0.67 8.34
N ARG A 39 12.37 0.44 9.28
CA ARG A 39 13.73 1.02 9.20
C ARG A 39 14.61 0.41 8.11
N ALA A 40 14.26 -0.76 7.57
CA ALA A 40 15.00 -1.34 6.46
C ALA A 40 14.94 -0.45 5.19
N VAL A 41 13.97 0.48 5.13
CA VAL A 41 13.85 1.50 4.08
C VAL A 41 15.05 2.46 4.06
N ASP A 42 15.72 2.69 5.19
CA ASP A 42 16.89 3.57 5.30
C ASP A 42 18.07 3.02 4.50
N ALA A 43 18.12 1.71 4.33
CA ALA A 43 19.09 1.03 3.48
C ALA A 43 18.71 1.05 2.00
N VAL A 44 17.64 1.73 1.58
CA VAL A 44 17.19 1.77 0.17
C VAL A 44 17.05 3.21 -0.33
N LEU A 45 16.44 4.09 0.47
CA LEU A 45 16.12 5.47 0.08
C LEU A 45 17.32 6.33 -0.36
N PRO A 46 18.51 6.28 0.28
CA PRO A 46 19.60 7.20 -0.04
C PRO A 46 20.06 7.13 -1.50
N ASP A 47 20.00 5.95 -2.10
CA ASP A 47 20.44 5.72 -3.49
C ASP A 47 19.26 5.53 -4.45
N TRP A 48 18.05 5.86 -4.00
CA TRP A 48 16.85 5.74 -4.81
C TRP A 48 16.57 7.04 -5.54
N HIS A 49 16.95 7.09 -6.82
CA HIS A 49 16.74 8.27 -7.66
C HIS A 49 15.40 8.28 -8.41
N GLY A 50 14.61 7.22 -8.28
CA GLY A 50 13.26 7.14 -8.85
C GLY A 50 13.19 7.24 -10.38
N GLY A 51 12.02 6.95 -10.92
CA GLY A 51 11.68 7.19 -12.32
C GLY A 51 10.41 8.04 -12.42
N ALA A 52 10.40 9.02 -13.31
CA ALA A 52 9.25 9.88 -13.56
C ALA A 52 8.25 9.19 -14.52
N ASP A 53 7.59 8.13 -14.06
CA ASP A 53 6.46 7.54 -14.79
C ASP A 53 5.18 8.31 -14.46
N ALA A 54 4.73 9.13 -15.43
CA ALA A 54 3.51 9.92 -15.33
C ALA A 54 2.24 9.07 -15.22
N ALA A 55 2.21 7.89 -15.86
CA ALA A 55 1.08 6.98 -15.76
C ALA A 55 1.01 6.35 -14.36
N ALA A 56 2.16 5.94 -13.81
CA ALA A 56 2.26 5.48 -12.43
C ALA A 56 1.84 6.58 -11.43
N ALA A 57 2.26 7.83 -11.66
CA ALA A 57 1.87 8.97 -10.83
C ALA A 57 0.34 9.19 -10.85
N LEU A 58 -0.28 9.12 -12.02
CA LEU A 58 -1.74 9.22 -12.15
C LEU A 58 -2.47 8.06 -11.45
N ARG A 59 -1.96 6.83 -11.56
CA ARG A 59 -2.51 5.67 -10.85
C ARG A 59 -2.44 5.85 -9.33
N ARG A 60 -1.29 6.33 -8.81
CA ARG A 60 -1.15 6.64 -7.37
C ARG A 60 -2.08 7.76 -6.92
N ALA A 61 -2.23 8.83 -7.70
CA ALA A 61 -3.14 9.93 -7.36
C ALA A 61 -4.61 9.48 -7.23
N ARG A 62 -5.02 8.44 -7.97
CA ARG A 62 -6.37 7.87 -7.88
C ARG A 62 -6.62 7.05 -6.61
N LEU A 63 -5.57 6.66 -5.88
CA LEU A 63 -5.68 5.96 -4.60
C LEU A 63 -6.00 6.89 -3.42
N HIS A 64 -5.93 8.21 -3.62
CA HIS A 64 -6.33 9.16 -2.59
C HIS A 64 -7.81 8.99 -2.23
N GLY A 65 -8.10 9.07 -0.93
CA GLY A 65 -9.47 9.10 -0.42
C GLY A 65 -10.27 10.21 -1.08
N ARG A 66 -11.52 9.90 -1.44
CA ARG A 66 -12.45 10.88 -2.03
C ARG A 66 -13.28 11.54 -0.92
N HIS A 67 -14.09 12.53 -1.30
CA HIS A 67 -15.04 13.21 -0.41
C HIS A 67 -15.86 12.21 0.41
N ALA A 68 -15.46 12.01 1.66
CA ALA A 68 -16.15 11.20 2.63
C ALA A 68 -16.82 12.13 3.66
N PRO A 69 -18.01 11.76 4.18
CA PRO A 69 -18.57 12.45 5.33
C PRO A 69 -17.58 12.40 6.50
N ALA A 70 -17.64 13.41 7.38
CA ALA A 70 -16.84 13.38 8.60
C ALA A 70 -17.15 12.09 9.39
N LEU A 71 -16.14 11.53 10.05
CA LEU A 71 -16.26 10.23 10.72
C LEU A 71 -17.44 10.20 11.70
N LYS A 72 -17.69 11.31 12.40
CA LYS A 72 -18.84 11.47 13.31
C LYS A 72 -20.17 11.31 12.58
N ASP A 73 -20.33 11.95 11.44
CA ASP A 73 -21.57 11.93 10.65
C ASP A 73 -21.76 10.56 9.99
N LEU A 74 -20.67 9.95 9.50
CA LEU A 74 -20.67 8.57 9.02
C LEU A 74 -21.18 7.62 10.11
N HIS A 75 -20.64 7.74 11.33
CA HIS A 75 -21.05 6.92 12.48
C HIS A 75 -22.51 7.17 12.94
N ALA A 76 -22.99 8.40 12.78
CA ALA A 76 -24.37 8.77 13.06
C ALA A 76 -25.35 8.34 11.95
N SER A 77 -24.88 7.95 10.77
CA SER A 77 -25.73 7.48 9.69
C SER A 77 -26.38 6.12 10.01
N ARG A 78 -27.63 5.94 9.53
CA ARG A 78 -28.36 4.69 9.69
C ARG A 78 -27.70 3.55 8.91
N ASP A 79 -27.22 3.85 7.70
CA ASP A 79 -26.62 2.86 6.81
C ASP A 79 -25.33 2.30 7.37
N TRP A 80 -24.49 3.14 7.98
CA TRP A 80 -23.29 2.66 8.67
C TRP A 80 -23.59 1.73 9.84
N ARG A 81 -24.54 2.11 10.72
CA ARG A 81 -24.91 1.25 11.87
C ARG A 81 -25.42 -0.11 11.41
N ARG A 82 -26.26 -0.14 10.37
CA ARG A 82 -26.78 -1.37 9.77
C ARG A 82 -25.67 -2.23 9.17
N ALA A 83 -24.78 -1.63 8.38
CA ALA A 83 -23.65 -2.35 7.79
C ALA A 83 -22.73 -2.95 8.87
N ARG A 84 -22.47 -2.20 9.94
CA ARG A 84 -21.68 -2.65 11.08
C ARG A 84 -22.34 -3.81 11.83
N GLU A 85 -23.65 -3.74 12.07
CA GLU A 85 -24.40 -4.84 12.70
C GLU A 85 -24.38 -6.11 11.83
N ALA A 86 -24.54 -5.96 10.52
CA ALA A 86 -24.45 -7.07 9.58
C ALA A 86 -23.05 -7.70 9.56
N ALA A 87 -21.98 -6.89 9.52
CA ALA A 87 -20.61 -7.38 9.58
C ALA A 87 -20.33 -8.16 10.88
N ALA A 88 -20.80 -7.63 12.03
CA ALA A 88 -20.64 -8.28 13.34
C ALA A 88 -21.40 -9.62 13.49
N LEU A 89 -22.33 -9.94 12.58
CA LEU A 89 -22.97 -11.26 12.54
C LEU A 89 -22.16 -12.27 11.73
N LEU A 90 -21.31 -11.82 10.80
CA LEU A 90 -20.45 -12.67 9.97
C LEU A 90 -19.13 -13.03 10.66
N GLU A 91 -18.74 -12.26 11.67
CA GLU A 91 -17.53 -12.48 12.47
C GLU A 91 -17.75 -13.43 13.67
N ARG A 92 -18.92 -14.05 13.77
CA ARG A 92 -19.24 -15.08 14.77
C ARG A 92 -19.03 -16.47 14.21
#